data_AF-A0A069QSW3-F1
#
_entry.id   AF-A0A069QSW3-F1
#
_cell.length_a   1.000
_cell.length_b   1.000
_cell.length_c   1.000
_cell.angle_alpha   90.00
_cell.angle_beta   90.00
_cell.angle_gamma   90.00
#
_symmetry.space_group_name_H-M   'P 1'
#
loop_
_entity.id
_entity.type
_entity.pdbx_description
1 polymer ?
#
loop_
_entity_poly.entity_id
_entity_poly.type
_entity_poly.pdbx_seq_one_letter_code
_entity_poly.pdbx_strand_id
1 'polypeptide(L)'
;MQTFLSANSLADLTGTSLATTQHWGKTGQYPYHTNDDGRKGFYMEELMGVPVIRQMLNTHWEEEAVIAPLRDYTSVELFAGAGGLALGMHQAGFRHVLLNEMDAMACQTLRRNQPDWNVLEGDVHGIDFTPLRGKVDFLSGGFPCQAFSYAGKKGGMNDTRGTLFFELARAVKEIQPKVFLGENVKGLLSHDDGKTLSIIKDVIAELGYTLVKPRLLKAIMYKVPQKRERLFLVAIRSDIAEHVEFRWPDPYKRVMTLRDALCKGELFACDVPKSDGQTYPEKKSKVLSLVPQGGDWRDLPLDVQKDYMGGSFHLGGGKTGMARRLAMDEPSLTLTCAPAQKQTERCHPIETRPLTVREYARIQTFPDDWQFEGNLSAQYKQIGNAVPVNLAYALGRSLIRLFNQIDEQNHEESQFEEAFRISRNMLPPQLFPVDLLAVQKKFPEGVISNRFIKDRNHETTSLDESKNVLISLVTNENIAPFDSQSAKVYYTGKKFPSTVKLNKLYYFMPYTKGKGIRDLYLIKAARVGTKHEVNLKADENDVRLVFEIVFVKQLFSQYKPVKLQIWRTFTDTILKDVMGRPDSKM
;
A
#
# COMPACT_ATOMS: atom_id res chain seq x y z
N MET A 1 -9.76 23.00 20.10
CA MET A 1 -11.20 22.70 20.00
C MET A 1 -11.32 21.19 20.01
N GLN A 2 -12.14 20.60 20.88
CA GLN A 2 -12.30 19.14 20.94
C GLN A 2 -13.14 18.64 19.77
N THR A 3 -12.86 17.43 19.28
CA THR A 3 -13.49 16.89 18.06
C THR A 3 -14.57 15.88 18.42
N PHE A 4 -15.84 16.27 18.26
CA PHE A 4 -16.98 15.43 18.63
C PHE A 4 -17.36 14.42 17.55
N LEU A 5 -17.63 13.16 17.95
CA LEU A 5 -18.11 12.09 17.08
C LEU A 5 -19.42 11.51 17.61
N SER A 6 -20.39 11.31 16.71
CA SER A 6 -21.57 10.49 17.01
C SER A 6 -21.17 9.02 17.20
N ALA A 7 -21.99 8.27 17.94
CA ALA A 7 -21.79 6.82 18.08
C ALA A 7 -21.81 6.06 16.73
N ASN A 8 -22.49 6.61 15.71
CA ASN A 8 -22.51 6.04 14.36
C ASN A 8 -21.18 6.29 13.63
N SER A 9 -20.67 7.52 13.65
CA SER A 9 -19.36 7.86 13.05
C SER A 9 -18.21 7.06 13.69
N LEU A 10 -18.26 6.84 15.01
CA LEU A 10 -17.28 5.98 15.70
C LEU A 10 -17.40 4.50 15.27
N ALA A 11 -18.62 4.00 15.05
CA ALA A 11 -18.85 2.64 14.56
C ALA A 11 -18.30 2.46 13.14
N ASP A 12 -18.50 3.44 12.25
CA ASP A 12 -17.97 3.44 10.89
C ASP A 12 -16.43 3.43 10.88
N LEU A 13 -15.81 4.31 11.66
CA LEU A 13 -14.34 4.41 11.80
C LEU A 13 -13.74 3.12 12.33
N THR A 14 -14.31 2.55 13.40
CA THR A 14 -13.82 1.29 13.99
C THR A 14 -14.19 0.06 13.16
N GLY A 15 -15.26 0.12 12.35
CA GLY A 15 -15.83 -1.06 11.67
C GLY A 15 -16.65 -1.96 12.62
N THR A 16 -17.11 -1.42 13.75
CA THR A 16 -17.98 -2.14 14.69
C THR A 16 -19.46 -1.80 14.45
N SER A 17 -20.38 -2.35 15.25
CA SER A 17 -21.80 -1.99 15.14
C SER A 17 -22.13 -0.74 15.96
N LEU A 18 -23.16 0.01 15.56
CA LEU A 18 -23.71 1.11 16.36
C LEU A 18 -24.13 0.66 17.78
N ALA A 19 -24.59 -0.58 17.93
CA ALA A 19 -24.90 -1.14 19.25
C ALA A 19 -23.63 -1.36 20.10
N THR A 20 -22.49 -1.66 19.48
CA THR A 20 -21.19 -1.81 20.14
C THR A 20 -20.69 -0.47 20.69
N THR A 21 -20.71 0.60 19.88
CA THR A 21 -20.29 1.94 20.33
C THR A 21 -21.26 2.54 21.35
N GLN A 22 -22.56 2.36 21.17
CA GLN A 22 -23.55 2.73 22.20
C GLN A 22 -23.36 1.93 23.50
N HIS A 23 -22.92 0.67 23.43
CA HIS A 23 -22.61 -0.12 24.62
C HIS A 23 -21.39 0.45 25.37
N TRP A 24 -20.32 0.85 24.69
CA TRP A 24 -19.15 1.48 25.32
C TRP A 24 -19.51 2.74 26.12
N GLY A 25 -20.42 3.57 25.60
CA GLY A 25 -20.92 4.74 26.32
C GLY A 25 -21.84 4.38 27.50
N LYS A 26 -22.66 3.32 27.37
CA LYS A 26 -23.54 2.82 28.45
C LYS A 26 -22.79 2.15 29.60
N THR A 27 -21.64 1.53 29.34
CA THR A 27 -20.81 0.88 30.37
C THR A 27 -19.77 1.83 31.00
N GLY A 28 -19.65 3.06 30.49
CA GLY A 28 -18.60 4.00 30.90
C GLY A 28 -17.20 3.58 30.44
N GLN A 29 -17.08 2.66 29.47
CA GLN A 29 -15.78 2.25 28.90
C GLN A 29 -15.08 3.44 28.22
N TYR A 30 -15.85 4.36 27.65
CA TYR A 30 -15.40 5.68 27.21
C TYR A 30 -16.44 6.74 27.64
N PRO A 31 -16.03 7.97 27.99
CA PRO A 31 -16.95 9.05 28.34
C PRO A 31 -17.97 9.31 27.22
N TYR A 32 -19.25 9.45 27.59
CA TYR A 32 -20.34 9.64 26.63
C TYR A 32 -21.10 10.92 26.96
N HIS A 33 -21.03 11.88 26.04
CA HIS A 33 -21.40 13.27 26.25
C HIS A 33 -22.63 13.67 25.46
N THR A 34 -23.22 14.79 25.85
CA THR A 34 -24.15 15.56 25.01
C THR A 34 -23.46 16.89 24.70
N ASN A 35 -23.33 17.26 23.43
CA ASN A 35 -22.70 18.53 23.03
C ASN A 35 -23.71 19.68 23.02
N ASP A 36 -23.25 20.90 22.71
CA ASP A 36 -24.05 22.13 22.71
C ASP A 36 -25.27 22.08 21.77
N ASP A 37 -25.23 21.29 20.69
CA ASP A 37 -26.37 21.05 19.78
C ASP A 37 -27.37 20.01 20.31
N GLY A 38 -27.19 19.49 21.52
CA GLY A 38 -27.97 18.38 22.08
C GLY A 38 -27.63 17.00 21.49
N ARG A 39 -26.60 16.87 20.65
CA ARG A 39 -26.21 15.60 20.01
C ARG A 39 -25.41 14.73 20.98
N LYS A 40 -25.63 13.41 20.96
CA LYS A 40 -24.98 12.45 21.87
C LYS A 40 -23.86 11.67 21.19
N GLY A 41 -22.73 11.52 21.88
CA GLY A 41 -21.49 11.08 21.26
C GLY A 41 -20.27 11.11 22.20
N PHE A 42 -19.09 11.18 21.62
CA PHE A 42 -17.79 11.06 22.29
C PHE A 42 -16.87 12.20 21.80
N TYR A 43 -15.96 12.70 22.64
CA TYR A 43 -14.84 13.51 22.14
C TYR A 43 -13.67 12.60 21.74
N MET A 44 -13.05 12.85 20.59
CA MET A 44 -11.96 12.02 20.06
C MET A 44 -10.78 11.93 21.03
N GLU A 45 -10.51 13.03 21.72
CA GLU A 45 -9.42 13.19 22.69
C GLU A 45 -9.53 12.21 23.87
N GLU A 46 -10.75 11.78 24.22
CA GLU A 46 -11.02 10.77 25.27
C GLU A 46 -10.95 9.33 24.74
N LEU A 47 -10.97 9.14 23.41
CA LEU A 47 -10.92 7.85 22.73
C LEU A 47 -9.49 7.42 22.34
N MET A 48 -8.45 7.95 23.01
CA MET A 48 -7.05 7.62 22.74
C MET A 48 -6.71 6.12 22.88
N GLY A 49 -7.55 5.32 23.54
CA GLY A 49 -7.47 3.86 23.55
C GLY A 49 -7.88 3.19 22.24
N VAL A 50 -8.64 3.86 21.37
CA VAL A 50 -9.15 3.34 20.09
C VAL A 50 -8.12 3.61 18.98
N PRO A 51 -7.52 2.58 18.34
CA PRO A 51 -6.37 2.78 17.45
C PRO A 51 -6.61 3.71 16.26
N VAL A 52 -7.79 3.67 15.65
CA VAL A 52 -8.13 4.56 14.51
C VAL A 52 -8.27 6.02 14.95
N ILE A 53 -8.79 6.29 16.15
CA ILE A 53 -8.92 7.66 16.67
C ILE A 53 -7.53 8.20 17.05
N ARG A 54 -6.68 7.37 17.65
CA ARG A 54 -5.27 7.73 17.89
C ARG A 54 -4.53 8.09 16.59
N GLN A 55 -4.78 7.37 15.48
CA GLN A 55 -4.19 7.73 14.18
C GLN A 55 -4.75 9.05 13.63
N MET A 56 -6.04 9.34 13.82
CA MET A 56 -6.65 10.62 13.40
C MET A 56 -6.20 11.83 14.24
N LEU A 57 -5.86 11.63 15.52
CA LEU A 57 -5.33 12.68 16.38
C LEU A 57 -3.83 12.92 16.15
N ASN A 58 -3.06 11.85 15.92
CA ASN A 58 -1.63 11.91 15.66
C ASN A 58 -1.33 11.90 14.15
N THR A 59 -2.14 12.61 13.34
CA THR A 59 -2.05 12.59 11.87
C THR A 59 -1.07 13.61 11.32
N HIS A 60 -0.31 13.22 10.30
CA HIS A 60 0.60 14.09 9.56
C HIS A 60 -0.08 14.70 8.32
N TRP A 61 -1.42 14.71 8.25
CA TRP A 61 -2.20 15.10 7.06
C TRP A 61 -1.74 16.40 6.38
N GLU A 62 -1.44 17.44 7.17
CA GLU A 62 -1.04 18.77 6.67
C GLU A 62 0.40 18.77 6.13
N GLU A 63 1.30 17.98 6.75
CA GLU A 63 2.65 17.73 6.23
C GLU A 63 2.58 16.93 4.92
N GLU A 64 1.68 15.95 4.84
CA GLU A 64 1.37 15.26 3.59
C GLU A 64 0.76 16.20 2.55
N ALA A 65 0.12 17.31 2.93
CA ALA A 65 -0.62 18.20 2.02
C ALA A 65 0.28 19.15 1.22
N VAL A 66 1.51 19.39 1.68
CA VAL A 66 2.52 20.20 0.98
C VAL A 66 3.50 19.36 0.14
N ILE A 67 3.30 18.04 0.06
CA ILE A 67 4.12 17.15 -0.77
C ILE A 67 3.86 17.45 -2.25
N ALA A 68 4.86 18.03 -2.90
CA ALA A 68 4.92 18.28 -4.34
C ALA A 68 5.88 17.30 -5.03
N PRO A 69 5.71 17.05 -6.34
CA PRO A 69 6.63 16.22 -7.11
C PRO A 69 7.96 16.93 -7.39
N LEU A 70 9.08 16.19 -7.38
CA LEU A 70 10.39 16.74 -7.75
C LEU A 70 10.55 17.03 -9.25
N ARG A 71 9.71 16.43 -10.11
CA ARG A 71 9.62 16.63 -11.57
C ARG A 71 8.27 16.15 -12.10
N ASP A 72 7.97 16.37 -13.38
CA ASP A 72 6.84 15.70 -14.05
C ASP A 72 6.90 14.17 -13.84
N TYR A 73 5.91 13.63 -13.13
CA TYR A 73 5.68 12.19 -13.00
C TYR A 73 4.59 11.75 -13.97
N THR A 74 4.96 10.84 -14.86
CA THR A 74 4.11 10.41 -15.99
C THR A 74 3.21 9.24 -15.60
N SER A 75 1.91 9.33 -15.90
CA SER A 75 0.91 8.33 -15.52
C SER A 75 0.09 7.78 -16.69
N VAL A 76 -0.38 6.55 -16.55
CA VAL A 76 -1.41 5.94 -17.41
C VAL A 76 -2.52 5.39 -16.51
N GLU A 77 -3.79 5.64 -16.82
CA GLU A 77 -4.91 5.02 -16.11
C GLU A 77 -5.78 4.17 -17.04
N LEU A 78 -6.13 2.96 -16.59
CA LEU A 78 -7.07 2.07 -17.27
C LEU A 78 -8.39 2.01 -16.48
N PHE A 79 -9.51 1.90 -17.20
CA PHE A 79 -10.86 1.91 -16.60
C PHE A 79 -11.12 3.23 -15.83
N ALA A 80 -10.68 4.36 -16.41
CA ALA A 80 -10.67 5.66 -15.75
C ALA A 80 -12.08 6.17 -15.37
N GLY A 81 -13.13 5.66 -16.00
CA GLY A 81 -14.51 6.08 -15.82
C GLY A 81 -14.66 7.59 -16.00
N ALA A 82 -15.45 8.22 -15.13
CA ALA A 82 -15.60 9.68 -15.10
C ALA A 82 -14.44 10.42 -14.39
N GLY A 83 -13.27 9.80 -14.27
CA GLY A 83 -12.03 10.44 -13.81
C GLY A 83 -11.88 10.56 -12.30
N GLY A 84 -12.63 9.83 -11.47
CA GLY A 84 -12.55 9.97 -10.01
C GLY A 84 -11.18 9.59 -9.40
N LEU A 85 -10.49 8.63 -10.01
CA LEU A 85 -9.11 8.25 -9.63
C LEU A 85 -8.10 9.15 -10.36
N ALA A 86 -8.19 9.26 -11.69
CA ALA A 86 -7.38 10.17 -12.51
C ALA A 86 -7.31 11.61 -11.98
N LEU A 87 -8.42 12.22 -11.55
CA LEU A 87 -8.44 13.58 -11.04
C LEU A 87 -7.71 13.71 -9.70
N GLY A 88 -7.88 12.74 -8.79
CA GLY A 88 -7.13 12.75 -7.53
C GLY A 88 -5.62 12.54 -7.74
N MET A 89 -5.24 11.67 -8.67
CA MET A 89 -3.84 11.51 -9.08
C MET A 89 -3.28 12.78 -9.74
N HIS A 90 -4.06 13.43 -10.60
CA HIS A 90 -3.66 14.68 -11.25
C HIS A 90 -3.49 15.82 -10.24
N GLN A 91 -4.42 15.97 -9.29
CA GLN A 91 -4.33 16.93 -8.19
C GLN A 91 -3.08 16.72 -7.31
N ALA A 92 -2.57 15.48 -7.21
CA ALA A 92 -1.32 15.19 -6.52
C ALA A 92 -0.05 15.57 -7.32
N GLY A 93 -0.19 15.85 -8.63
CA GLY A 93 0.92 16.22 -9.52
C GLY A 93 1.27 15.18 -10.58
N PHE A 94 0.48 14.12 -10.76
CA PHE A 94 0.69 13.20 -11.88
C PHE A 94 0.20 13.79 -13.22
N ARG A 95 0.96 13.53 -14.28
CA ARG A 95 0.68 13.95 -15.65
C ARG A 95 0.27 12.75 -16.50
N HIS A 96 -1.02 12.68 -16.82
CA HIS A 96 -1.58 11.58 -17.63
C HIS A 96 -1.10 11.63 -19.08
N VAL A 97 -0.35 10.60 -19.48
CA VAL A 97 0.08 10.34 -20.86
C VAL A 97 -1.02 9.63 -21.65
N LEU A 98 -1.85 8.85 -20.97
CA LEU A 98 -2.98 8.11 -21.54
C LEU A 98 -4.03 7.82 -20.48
N LEU A 99 -5.31 7.97 -20.82
CA LEU A 99 -6.44 7.48 -20.04
C LEU A 99 -7.27 6.57 -20.95
N ASN A 100 -7.47 5.30 -20.56
CA ASN A 100 -8.36 4.39 -21.28
C ASN A 100 -9.68 4.20 -20.52
N GLU A 101 -10.78 4.31 -21.26
CA GLU A 101 -12.14 4.02 -20.82
C GLU A 101 -12.96 3.51 -22.03
N MET A 102 -13.98 2.68 -21.77
CA MET A 102 -14.81 2.05 -22.79
C MET A 102 -16.23 2.67 -22.86
N ASP A 103 -16.71 3.27 -21.77
CA ASP A 103 -17.98 3.98 -21.74
C ASP A 103 -17.85 5.36 -22.40
N ALA A 104 -18.41 5.51 -23.61
CA ALA A 104 -18.33 6.74 -24.41
C ALA A 104 -18.82 8.01 -23.67
N MET A 105 -19.79 7.89 -22.73
CA MET A 105 -20.26 9.04 -21.95
C MET A 105 -19.21 9.44 -20.90
N ALA A 106 -18.54 8.46 -20.30
CA ALA A 106 -17.41 8.71 -19.41
C ALA A 106 -16.20 9.32 -20.16
N CYS A 107 -15.91 8.84 -21.37
CA CYS A 107 -14.89 9.43 -22.25
C CYS A 107 -15.19 10.90 -22.60
N GLN A 108 -16.46 11.23 -22.85
CA GLN A 108 -16.90 12.61 -23.09
C GLN A 108 -16.79 13.47 -21.81
N THR A 109 -17.15 12.94 -20.63
CA THR A 109 -16.90 13.58 -19.33
C THR A 109 -15.42 13.92 -19.13
N LEU A 110 -14.50 12.98 -19.40
CA LEU A 110 -13.06 13.21 -19.26
C LEU A 110 -12.61 14.37 -20.19
N ARG A 111 -12.90 14.28 -21.48
CA ARG A 111 -12.47 15.28 -22.49
C ARG A 111 -13.09 16.66 -22.25
N ARG A 112 -14.32 16.75 -21.73
CA ARG A 112 -14.99 18.03 -21.44
C ARG A 112 -14.35 18.78 -20.28
N ASN A 113 -13.93 18.07 -19.24
CA ASN A 113 -13.35 18.70 -18.04
C ASN A 113 -11.84 18.89 -18.14
N GLN A 114 -11.17 18.10 -18.98
CA GLN A 114 -9.72 18.13 -19.19
C GLN A 114 -9.41 17.91 -20.67
N PRO A 115 -9.50 18.95 -21.52
CA PRO A 115 -9.30 18.83 -22.97
C PRO A 115 -7.90 18.35 -23.38
N ASP A 116 -6.88 18.64 -22.56
CA ASP A 116 -5.50 18.22 -22.77
C ASP A 116 -5.21 16.76 -22.37
N TRP A 117 -6.17 16.06 -21.76
CA TRP A 117 -6.01 14.65 -21.39
C TRP A 117 -6.19 13.74 -22.61
N ASN A 118 -5.21 12.86 -22.85
CA ASN A 118 -5.23 11.89 -23.93
C ASN A 118 -6.18 10.71 -23.63
N VAL A 119 -7.48 10.90 -23.88
CA VAL A 119 -8.54 9.92 -23.61
C VAL A 119 -8.73 8.96 -24.80
N LEU A 120 -8.14 7.77 -24.67
CA LEU A 120 -8.26 6.66 -25.61
C LEU A 120 -9.51 5.82 -25.31
N GLU A 121 -10.56 6.13 -26.05
CA GLU A 121 -11.86 5.48 -25.96
C GLU A 121 -11.87 4.14 -26.71
N GLY A 122 -12.16 3.05 -26.00
CA GLY A 122 -12.21 1.71 -26.56
C GLY A 122 -11.98 0.60 -25.54
N ASP A 123 -12.15 -0.65 -25.98
CA ASP A 123 -11.83 -1.84 -25.19
C ASP A 123 -10.30 -2.00 -25.03
N VAL A 124 -9.86 -2.14 -23.79
CA VAL A 124 -8.46 -2.29 -23.39
C VAL A 124 -7.74 -3.43 -24.13
N HIS A 125 -8.45 -4.52 -24.47
CA HIS A 125 -7.89 -5.67 -25.18
C HIS A 125 -7.32 -5.32 -26.57
N GLY A 126 -7.79 -4.23 -27.19
CA GLY A 126 -7.33 -3.79 -28.51
C GLY A 126 -6.10 -2.88 -28.50
N ILE A 127 -5.56 -2.53 -27.32
CA ILE A 127 -4.55 -1.48 -27.17
C ILE A 127 -3.15 -2.11 -26.99
N ASP A 128 -2.20 -1.77 -27.87
CA ASP A 128 -0.77 -2.01 -27.68
C ASP A 128 -0.16 -0.88 -26.85
N PHE A 129 0.38 -1.20 -25.67
CA PHE A 129 1.05 -0.25 -24.79
C PHE A 129 2.58 -0.27 -24.93
N THR A 130 3.14 -1.15 -25.78
CA THR A 130 4.59 -1.24 -26.05
C THR A 130 5.24 0.09 -26.45
N PRO A 131 4.59 1.00 -27.22
CA PRO A 131 5.15 2.32 -27.54
C PRO A 131 5.39 3.23 -26.33
N LEU A 132 4.78 2.93 -25.17
CA LEU A 132 4.95 3.67 -23.92
C LEU A 132 6.05 3.08 -23.00
N ARG A 133 6.71 1.97 -23.41
CA ARG A 133 7.71 1.29 -22.58
C ARG A 133 8.83 2.23 -22.12
N GLY A 134 9.03 2.31 -20.80
CA GLY A 134 10.06 3.15 -20.19
C GLY A 134 9.80 4.67 -20.28
N LYS A 135 8.61 5.10 -20.72
CA LYS A 135 8.20 6.52 -20.82
C LYS A 135 7.13 6.93 -19.79
N VAL A 136 6.78 6.01 -18.89
CA VAL A 136 5.69 6.14 -17.92
C VAL A 136 6.22 5.71 -16.55
N ASP A 137 6.13 6.61 -15.58
CA ASP A 137 6.52 6.36 -14.18
C ASP A 137 5.50 5.46 -13.46
N PHE A 138 4.21 5.75 -13.64
CA PHE A 138 3.10 5.21 -12.85
C PHE A 138 1.97 4.63 -13.72
N LEU A 139 1.34 3.54 -13.27
CA LEU A 139 0.10 3.04 -13.86
C LEU A 139 -0.99 2.82 -12.81
N SER A 140 -2.22 3.28 -13.06
CA SER A 140 -3.40 3.03 -12.23
C SER A 140 -4.50 2.25 -12.98
N GLY A 141 -5.36 1.54 -12.25
CA GLY A 141 -6.61 1.04 -12.83
C GLY A 141 -7.63 0.48 -11.84
N GLY A 142 -8.91 0.85 -12.03
CA GLY A 142 -10.06 0.37 -11.27
C GLY A 142 -10.73 -0.85 -11.91
N PHE A 143 -10.02 -1.98 -11.96
CA PHE A 143 -10.46 -3.14 -12.75
C PHE A 143 -11.73 -3.80 -12.19
N PRO A 144 -12.78 -4.06 -13.00
CA PRO A 144 -14.01 -4.69 -12.53
C PRO A 144 -13.80 -6.06 -11.85
N CYS A 145 -14.44 -6.25 -10.69
CA CYS A 145 -14.37 -7.49 -9.91
C CYS A 145 -15.14 -8.63 -10.61
N GLN A 146 -14.44 -9.47 -11.37
CA GLN A 146 -14.97 -10.65 -12.05
C GLN A 146 -14.45 -11.95 -11.40
N ALA A 147 -15.22 -13.03 -11.50
CA ALA A 147 -14.87 -14.31 -10.90
C ALA A 147 -13.98 -15.18 -11.82
N PHE A 148 -12.69 -15.29 -11.49
CA PHE A 148 -11.74 -16.17 -12.19
C PHE A 148 -12.24 -17.64 -12.30
N SER A 149 -13.03 -18.10 -11.33
CA SER A 149 -13.56 -19.47 -11.30
C SER A 149 -14.59 -19.81 -12.38
N TYR A 150 -15.20 -18.81 -13.05
CA TYR A 150 -16.17 -19.09 -14.12
C TYR A 150 -15.51 -19.65 -15.39
N ALA A 151 -14.30 -19.19 -15.69
CA ALA A 151 -13.47 -19.66 -16.80
C ALA A 151 -12.89 -21.08 -16.58
N GLY A 152 -12.85 -21.55 -15.33
CA GLY A 152 -12.45 -22.93 -15.04
C GLY A 152 -13.39 -23.99 -15.64
N LYS A 153 -14.61 -23.60 -16.06
CA LYS A 153 -15.64 -24.52 -16.57
C LYS A 153 -15.79 -24.54 -18.11
N LYS A 154 -15.00 -23.76 -18.87
CA LYS A 154 -15.10 -23.74 -20.34
C LYS A 154 -13.79 -23.84 -21.16
N GLY A 155 -12.63 -23.98 -20.53
CA GLY A 155 -11.53 -24.75 -21.16
C GLY A 155 -10.11 -24.25 -20.93
N GLY A 156 -9.41 -24.84 -19.96
CA GLY A 156 -7.96 -24.74 -19.81
C GLY A 156 -7.43 -23.38 -19.35
N MET A 157 -6.11 -23.31 -19.14
CA MET A 157 -5.40 -22.12 -18.61
C MET A 157 -5.39 -20.89 -19.54
N ASN A 158 -6.05 -20.95 -20.71
CA ASN A 158 -6.25 -19.80 -21.59
C ASN A 158 -7.51 -19.02 -21.17
N ASP A 159 -8.63 -19.70 -20.94
CA ASP A 159 -9.94 -19.10 -20.63
C ASP A 159 -9.87 -18.23 -19.35
N THR A 160 -9.08 -18.67 -18.36
CA THR A 160 -8.86 -17.96 -17.09
C THR A 160 -8.21 -16.58 -17.24
N ARG A 161 -7.64 -16.25 -18.40
CA ARG A 161 -7.00 -14.95 -18.67
C ARG A 161 -7.99 -13.87 -19.14
N GLY A 162 -9.23 -14.22 -19.46
CA GLY A 162 -10.25 -13.28 -19.97
C GLY A 162 -10.88 -12.36 -18.92
N THR A 163 -10.17 -12.00 -17.84
CA THR A 163 -10.65 -11.01 -16.86
C THR A 163 -9.81 -9.73 -16.93
N LEU A 164 -10.45 -8.59 -16.66
CA LEU A 164 -9.83 -7.27 -16.83
C LEU A 164 -8.62 -6.98 -15.92
N PHE A 165 -8.34 -7.85 -14.93
CA PHE A 165 -7.07 -7.84 -14.20
C PHE A 165 -5.89 -8.28 -15.07
N PHE A 166 -6.08 -9.24 -15.99
CA PHE A 166 -5.00 -9.68 -16.86
C PHE A 166 -4.64 -8.65 -17.93
N GLU A 167 -5.58 -7.81 -18.35
CA GLU A 167 -5.31 -6.66 -19.20
C GLU A 167 -4.54 -5.54 -18.47
N LEU A 168 -4.86 -5.31 -17.19
CA LEU A 168 -4.03 -4.46 -16.32
C LEU A 168 -2.60 -5.03 -16.20
N ALA A 169 -2.47 -6.34 -15.97
CA ALA A 169 -1.18 -7.03 -15.93
C ALA A 169 -0.42 -6.98 -17.26
N ARG A 170 -1.13 -7.06 -18.40
CA ARG A 170 -0.57 -6.93 -19.76
C ARG A 170 -0.01 -5.53 -19.99
N ALA A 171 -0.77 -4.49 -19.66
CA ALA A 171 -0.30 -3.11 -19.78
C ALA A 171 0.94 -2.85 -18.89
N VAL A 172 0.95 -3.34 -17.64
CA VAL A 172 2.13 -3.29 -16.77
C VAL A 172 3.33 -4.01 -17.41
N LYS A 173 3.11 -5.21 -17.98
CA LYS A 173 4.16 -5.97 -18.68
C LYS A 173 4.74 -5.23 -19.88
N GLU A 174 3.87 -4.58 -20.66
CA GLU A 174 4.25 -3.85 -21.87
C GLU A 174 4.97 -2.53 -21.57
N ILE A 175 4.48 -1.76 -20.58
CA ILE A 175 4.98 -0.42 -20.22
C ILE A 175 6.20 -0.47 -19.30
N GLN A 176 6.28 -1.44 -18.39
CA GLN A 176 7.31 -1.54 -17.34
C GLN A 176 7.41 -0.29 -16.42
N PRO A 177 6.29 0.24 -15.86
CA PRO A 177 6.33 1.41 -14.97
C PRO A 177 7.12 1.13 -13.69
N LYS A 178 7.58 2.17 -12.99
CA LYS A 178 8.27 2.05 -11.69
C LYS A 178 7.33 1.53 -10.60
N VAL A 179 6.07 1.96 -10.63
CA VAL A 179 5.01 1.60 -9.65
C VAL A 179 3.69 1.43 -10.41
N PHE A 180 2.83 0.52 -9.95
CA PHE A 180 1.43 0.52 -10.36
C PHE A 180 0.45 0.31 -9.20
N LEU A 181 -0.81 0.67 -9.45
CA LEU A 181 -1.92 0.65 -8.51
C LEU A 181 -3.13 -0.06 -9.12
N GLY A 182 -3.61 -1.10 -8.46
CA GLY A 182 -4.96 -1.65 -8.67
C GLY A 182 -5.94 -1.16 -7.60
N GLU A 183 -7.06 -0.57 -8.01
CA GLU A 183 -8.22 -0.34 -7.13
C GLU A 183 -9.19 -1.51 -7.25
N ASN A 184 -9.84 -1.89 -6.14
CA ASN A 184 -11.00 -2.78 -6.20
C ASN A 184 -11.98 -2.63 -5.02
N VAL A 185 -13.12 -3.30 -5.12
CA VAL A 185 -14.09 -3.41 -4.02
C VAL A 185 -13.58 -4.32 -2.89
N LYS A 186 -14.04 -4.05 -1.66
CA LYS A 186 -13.74 -4.86 -0.46
C LYS A 186 -13.93 -6.37 -0.65
N GLY A 187 -14.91 -6.77 -1.46
CA GLY A 187 -15.25 -8.17 -1.72
C GLY A 187 -14.10 -9.00 -2.28
N LEU A 188 -13.12 -8.40 -2.97
CA LEU A 188 -11.96 -9.09 -3.53
C LEU A 188 -11.14 -9.82 -2.44
N LEU A 189 -11.14 -9.31 -1.19
CA LEU A 189 -10.46 -9.92 -0.04
C LEU A 189 -10.98 -11.34 0.30
N SER A 190 -12.25 -11.61 0.03
CA SER A 190 -12.93 -12.88 0.34
C SER A 190 -13.48 -13.57 -0.92
N HIS A 191 -13.11 -13.09 -2.11
CA HIS A 191 -13.64 -13.61 -3.37
C HIS A 191 -13.01 -14.97 -3.71
N ASP A 192 -13.85 -15.95 -4.06
CA ASP A 192 -13.46 -17.34 -4.31
C ASP A 192 -12.58 -17.92 -3.18
N ASP A 193 -13.02 -17.77 -1.93
CA ASP A 193 -12.30 -18.16 -0.70
C ASP A 193 -10.89 -17.53 -0.58
N GLY A 194 -10.67 -16.37 -1.21
CA GLY A 194 -9.38 -15.68 -1.25
C GLY A 194 -8.44 -16.14 -2.37
N LYS A 195 -8.76 -17.21 -3.13
CA LYS A 195 -7.96 -17.70 -4.27
C LYS A 195 -7.72 -16.58 -5.30
N THR A 196 -8.76 -15.77 -5.53
CA THR A 196 -8.74 -14.58 -6.40
C THR A 196 -7.60 -13.61 -6.03
N LEU A 197 -7.40 -13.34 -4.75
CA LEU A 197 -6.33 -12.46 -4.28
C LEU A 197 -4.96 -13.17 -4.23
N SER A 198 -4.90 -14.50 -4.21
CA SER A 198 -3.64 -15.23 -4.41
C SER A 198 -3.16 -15.10 -5.85
N ILE A 199 -3.99 -15.49 -6.83
CA ILE A 199 -3.67 -15.41 -8.27
C ILE A 199 -3.17 -14.00 -8.64
N ILE A 200 -3.81 -12.97 -8.10
CA ILE A 200 -3.38 -11.58 -8.26
C ILE A 200 -1.95 -11.35 -7.71
N LYS A 201 -1.63 -11.79 -6.49
CA LYS A 201 -0.26 -11.68 -5.94
C LYS A 201 0.77 -12.41 -6.78
N ASP A 202 0.42 -13.63 -7.21
CA ASP A 202 1.30 -14.53 -7.93
C ASP A 202 1.66 -13.92 -9.30
N VAL A 203 0.67 -13.39 -10.04
CA VAL A 203 0.88 -12.62 -11.28
C VAL A 203 1.71 -11.34 -11.06
N ILE A 204 1.49 -10.61 -9.96
CA ILE A 204 2.28 -9.40 -9.65
C ILE A 204 3.77 -9.75 -9.42
N ALA A 205 4.06 -10.88 -8.77
CA ALA A 205 5.42 -11.38 -8.62
C ALA A 205 6.02 -11.86 -9.96
N GLU A 206 5.26 -12.58 -10.79
CA GLU A 206 5.69 -13.00 -12.14
C GLU A 206 6.02 -11.83 -13.07
N LEU A 207 5.35 -10.68 -12.90
CA LEU A 207 5.67 -9.45 -13.62
C LEU A 207 6.97 -8.77 -13.16
N GLY A 208 7.58 -9.22 -12.06
CA GLY A 208 8.77 -8.59 -11.47
C GLY A 208 8.48 -7.42 -10.53
N TYR A 209 7.35 -7.44 -9.82
CA TYR A 209 6.95 -6.39 -8.87
C TYR A 209 6.73 -6.93 -7.45
N THR A 210 7.13 -6.14 -6.47
CA THR A 210 6.87 -6.37 -5.05
C THR A 210 5.56 -5.70 -4.66
N LEU A 211 4.56 -6.51 -4.29
CA LEU A 211 3.28 -6.02 -3.79
C LEU A 211 3.42 -5.52 -2.34
N VAL A 212 3.17 -4.22 -2.13
CA VAL A 212 3.01 -3.66 -0.79
C VAL A 212 1.73 -4.23 -0.17
N LYS A 213 1.78 -4.63 1.10
CA LYS A 213 0.68 -5.28 1.84
C LYS A 213 -0.68 -4.60 1.54
N PRO A 214 -1.63 -5.28 0.85
CA PRO A 214 -2.90 -4.70 0.46
C PRO A 214 -3.67 -4.07 1.63
N ARG A 215 -4.21 -2.88 1.42
CA ARG A 215 -4.92 -2.11 2.45
C ARG A 215 -6.32 -1.74 1.99
N LEU A 216 -7.29 -1.98 2.87
CA LEU A 216 -8.64 -1.45 2.76
C LEU A 216 -8.65 -0.03 3.35
N LEU A 217 -8.92 0.98 2.52
CA LEU A 217 -9.07 2.37 2.95
C LEU A 217 -10.56 2.73 3.08
N LYS A 218 -10.90 3.50 4.12
CA LYS A 218 -12.26 4.00 4.37
C LYS A 218 -12.33 5.47 4.00
N ALA A 219 -13.15 5.85 3.02
CA ALA A 219 -13.21 7.20 2.48
C ALA A 219 -13.53 8.29 3.53
N ILE A 220 -14.32 7.96 4.56
CA ILE A 220 -14.60 8.82 5.73
C ILE A 220 -13.35 9.33 6.46
N MET A 221 -12.21 8.66 6.29
CA MET A 221 -10.92 9.03 6.88
C MET A 221 -10.10 9.97 5.96
N TYR A 222 -10.58 10.35 4.77
CA TYR A 222 -9.78 11.04 3.74
C TYR A 222 -10.52 12.26 3.15
N LYS A 223 -11.10 13.12 4.00
CA LYS A 223 -11.94 14.27 3.59
C LYS A 223 -13.10 13.91 2.62
N VAL A 224 -13.68 12.71 2.72
CA VAL A 224 -14.87 12.31 1.94
C VAL A 224 -16.10 12.14 2.85
N PRO A 225 -17.24 12.79 2.58
CA PRO A 225 -18.47 12.67 3.37
C PRO A 225 -19.27 11.39 3.05
N GLN A 226 -18.59 10.24 2.87
CA GLN A 226 -19.21 8.99 2.43
C GLN A 226 -18.58 7.74 3.06
N LYS A 227 -19.43 6.86 3.59
CA LYS A 227 -19.12 5.51 4.09
C LYS A 227 -18.80 4.55 2.93
N ARG A 228 -17.68 4.77 2.23
CA ARG A 228 -17.18 3.93 1.13
C ARG A 228 -15.86 3.27 1.55
N GLU A 229 -15.72 1.98 1.28
CA GLU A 229 -14.48 1.23 1.49
C GLU A 229 -13.93 0.73 0.15
N ARG A 230 -12.61 0.82 -0.04
CA ARG A 230 -11.90 0.37 -1.24
C ARG A 230 -10.58 -0.29 -0.90
N LEU A 231 -10.29 -1.37 -1.63
CA LEU A 231 -9.04 -2.11 -1.54
C LEU A 231 -8.06 -1.52 -2.54
N PHE A 232 -6.83 -1.27 -2.10
CA PHE A 232 -5.75 -0.81 -2.95
C PHE A 232 -4.60 -1.80 -2.94
N LEU A 233 -4.09 -2.10 -4.13
CA LEU A 233 -2.96 -2.95 -4.44
C LEU A 233 -1.85 -2.06 -5.01
N VAL A 234 -0.88 -1.65 -4.19
CA VAL A 234 0.27 -0.85 -4.66
C VAL A 234 1.45 -1.79 -4.87
N ALA A 235 1.99 -1.84 -6.07
CA ALA A 235 3.08 -2.73 -6.44
C ALA A 235 4.24 -1.93 -7.04
N ILE A 236 5.44 -2.14 -6.49
CA ILE A 236 6.67 -1.41 -6.83
C ILE A 236 7.57 -2.38 -7.61
N ARG A 237 8.18 -1.95 -8.72
CA ARG A 237 9.06 -2.82 -9.51
C ARG A 237 10.23 -3.32 -8.63
N SER A 238 10.55 -4.61 -8.69
CA SER A 238 11.34 -5.27 -7.63
C SER A 238 12.81 -4.84 -7.58
N ASP A 239 13.34 -4.25 -8.65
CA ASP A 239 14.64 -3.55 -8.68
C ASP A 239 14.64 -2.28 -7.82
N ILE A 240 13.49 -1.61 -7.71
CA ILE A 240 13.29 -0.39 -6.92
C ILE A 240 12.88 -0.74 -5.49
N ALA A 241 12.06 -1.78 -5.30
CA ALA A 241 11.36 -2.07 -4.06
C ALA A 241 12.25 -2.40 -2.84
N GLU A 242 13.51 -2.81 -3.02
CA GLU A 242 14.46 -2.98 -1.90
C GLU A 242 14.98 -1.66 -1.32
N HIS A 243 14.80 -0.53 -2.03
CA HIS A 243 15.45 0.75 -1.74
C HIS A 243 14.51 1.86 -1.22
N VAL A 244 13.19 1.61 -1.20
CA VAL A 244 12.16 2.62 -0.90
C VAL A 244 11.06 2.10 0.03
N GLU A 245 10.38 2.99 0.76
CA GLU A 245 9.32 2.63 1.70
C GLU A 245 8.00 3.32 1.34
N PHE A 246 7.03 2.56 0.79
CA PHE A 246 5.69 3.10 0.58
C PHE A 246 4.92 3.23 1.91
N ARG A 247 4.69 4.49 2.30
CA ARG A 247 3.81 4.86 3.40
C ARG A 247 2.43 5.23 2.86
N TRP A 248 1.42 4.47 3.25
CA TRP A 248 -0.01 4.75 3.02
C TRP A 248 -0.40 6.14 3.58
N PRO A 249 -1.41 6.81 3.00
CA PRO A 249 -1.82 8.14 3.45
C PRO A 249 -2.39 8.12 4.86
N ASP A 250 -2.04 9.15 5.61
CA ASP A 250 -2.54 9.37 6.97
C ASP A 250 -3.97 9.92 6.92
N PRO A 251 -4.79 9.68 7.96
CA PRO A 251 -6.21 10.02 7.94
C PRO A 251 -6.44 11.49 8.32
N TYR A 252 -7.48 12.12 7.82
CA TYR A 252 -7.85 13.46 8.22
C TYR A 252 -8.34 13.50 9.68
N LYS A 253 -8.06 14.62 10.35
CA LYS A 253 -8.33 14.84 11.78
C LYS A 253 -9.80 14.87 12.19
N ARG A 254 -10.75 14.93 11.24
CA ARG A 254 -12.19 14.79 11.49
C ARG A 254 -12.90 13.97 10.42
N VAL A 255 -14.09 13.48 10.76
CA VAL A 255 -15.05 12.89 9.82
C VAL A 255 -15.81 13.99 9.08
N MET A 256 -16.06 13.77 7.79
CA MET A 256 -16.90 14.64 6.95
C MET A 256 -18.36 14.15 6.93
N THR A 257 -19.28 15.08 6.89
CA THR A 257 -20.74 14.87 6.95
C THR A 257 -21.44 15.33 5.67
N LEU A 258 -22.71 14.99 5.48
CA LEU A 258 -23.50 15.52 4.38
C LEU A 258 -23.65 17.05 4.42
N ARG A 259 -23.61 17.66 5.61
CA ARG A 259 -23.54 19.13 5.76
C ARG A 259 -22.28 19.70 5.11
N ASP A 260 -21.14 19.02 5.25
CA ASP A 260 -19.88 19.41 4.58
C ASP A 260 -19.94 19.27 3.06
N ALA A 261 -20.80 18.38 2.54
CA ALA A 261 -21.02 18.23 1.09
C ALA A 261 -22.01 19.27 0.54
N LEU A 262 -23.13 19.48 1.24
CA LEU A 262 -24.29 20.20 0.71
C LEU A 262 -24.27 21.70 1.02
N CYS A 263 -23.61 22.10 2.10
CA CYS A 263 -23.51 23.50 2.53
C CYS A 263 -22.11 24.08 2.25
N LYS A 264 -22.01 25.41 2.25
CA LYS A 264 -20.74 26.14 2.30
C LYS A 264 -19.94 25.72 3.54
N GLY A 265 -18.67 25.36 3.35
CA GLY A 265 -17.81 24.88 4.43
C GLY A 265 -16.40 24.49 3.97
N GLU A 266 -15.83 23.48 4.61
CA GLU A 266 -14.42 23.08 4.46
C GLU A 266 -14.11 22.24 3.19
N LEU A 267 -15.15 21.75 2.51
CA LEU A 267 -15.02 21.04 1.23
C LEU A 267 -15.39 21.93 0.04
N PHE A 268 -16.32 22.87 0.20
CA PHE A 268 -16.87 23.69 -0.89
C PHE A 268 -17.13 25.14 -0.45
N ALA A 269 -16.74 26.10 -1.30
CA ALA A 269 -16.83 27.53 -0.99
C ALA A 269 -18.26 28.11 -0.99
N CYS A 270 -19.25 27.32 -1.40
CA CYS A 270 -20.67 27.68 -1.53
C CYS A 270 -21.57 26.48 -1.21
N ASP A 271 -22.85 26.75 -0.95
CA ASP A 271 -23.90 25.71 -0.91
C ASP A 271 -24.03 25.03 -2.28
N VAL A 272 -24.60 23.83 -2.31
CA VAL A 272 -24.61 22.98 -3.51
C VAL A 272 -25.31 23.63 -4.70
N PRO A 273 -24.66 23.74 -5.88
CA PRO A 273 -25.31 24.24 -7.08
C PRO A 273 -26.51 23.38 -7.46
N LYS A 274 -27.61 24.02 -7.86
CA LYS A 274 -28.79 23.33 -8.39
C LYS A 274 -28.40 22.53 -9.64
N SER A 275 -28.89 21.30 -9.72
CA SER A 275 -28.71 20.41 -10.86
C SER A 275 -29.89 19.45 -10.96
N ASP A 276 -30.05 18.81 -12.11
CA ASP A 276 -31.10 17.82 -12.32
C ASP A 276 -30.90 16.57 -11.46
N GLY A 277 -31.97 15.79 -11.32
CA GLY A 277 -31.96 14.52 -10.60
C GLY A 277 -33.20 13.68 -10.84
N GLN A 278 -33.15 12.43 -10.37
CA GLN A 278 -34.34 11.58 -10.36
C GLN A 278 -35.38 12.09 -9.37
N THR A 279 -36.66 11.88 -9.66
CA THR A 279 -37.79 12.12 -8.74
C THR A 279 -38.37 10.81 -8.23
N TYR A 280 -39.17 10.85 -7.16
CA TYR A 280 -39.89 9.68 -6.66
C TYR A 280 -41.32 9.62 -7.25
N PRO A 281 -41.80 8.43 -7.67
CA PRO A 281 -43.22 8.20 -7.91
C PRO A 281 -44.05 8.52 -6.66
N GLU A 282 -45.27 9.02 -6.83
CA GLU A 282 -46.09 9.59 -5.75
C GLU A 282 -46.23 8.66 -4.52
N LYS A 283 -46.54 7.37 -4.73
CA LYS A 283 -46.64 6.38 -3.64
C LYS A 283 -45.33 6.27 -2.84
N LYS A 284 -44.16 6.35 -3.48
CA LYS A 284 -42.85 6.33 -2.79
C LYS A 284 -42.58 7.65 -2.06
N SER A 285 -42.94 8.80 -2.67
CA SER A 285 -42.80 10.11 -2.03
C SER A 285 -43.59 10.16 -0.71
N LYS A 286 -44.86 9.72 -0.72
CA LYS A 286 -45.72 9.63 0.48
C LYS A 286 -45.17 8.74 1.60
N VAL A 287 -44.41 7.69 1.26
CA VAL A 287 -43.71 6.86 2.26
C VAL A 287 -42.50 7.59 2.81
N LEU A 288 -41.62 8.13 1.95
CA LEU A 288 -40.39 8.78 2.38
C LEU A 288 -40.62 10.11 3.12
N SER A 289 -41.75 10.78 2.93
CA SER A 289 -42.15 11.94 3.74
C SER A 289 -42.42 11.62 5.22
N LEU A 290 -42.64 10.35 5.56
CA LEU A 290 -42.85 9.89 6.94
C LEU A 290 -41.53 9.48 7.64
N VAL A 291 -40.44 9.32 6.90
CA VAL A 291 -39.14 8.87 7.45
C VAL A 291 -38.34 10.08 7.95
N PRO A 292 -37.88 10.11 9.22
CA PRO A 292 -37.06 11.18 9.77
C PRO A 292 -35.62 11.16 9.24
N GLN A 293 -34.84 12.22 9.46
CA GLN A 293 -33.42 12.24 9.10
C GLN A 293 -32.65 11.09 9.75
N GLY A 294 -31.89 10.35 8.94
CA GLY A 294 -31.15 9.16 9.40
C GLY A 294 -32.02 7.94 9.69
N GLY A 295 -33.34 8.02 9.47
CA GLY A 295 -34.28 6.91 9.60
C GLY A 295 -34.35 6.01 8.36
N ASP A 296 -35.02 4.87 8.49
CA ASP A 296 -35.36 3.96 7.41
C ASP A 296 -36.77 3.37 7.56
N TRP A 297 -37.08 2.28 6.85
CA TRP A 297 -38.41 1.66 6.88
C TRP A 297 -38.94 1.35 8.28
N ARG A 298 -38.07 1.16 9.28
CA ARG A 298 -38.48 0.84 10.66
C ARG A 298 -39.12 2.00 11.41
N ASP A 299 -38.94 3.23 10.93
CA ASP A 299 -39.50 4.45 11.53
C ASP A 299 -40.91 4.79 10.98
N LEU A 300 -41.41 4.03 9.99
CA LEU A 300 -42.75 4.19 9.41
C LEU A 300 -43.86 3.60 10.32
N PRO A 301 -45.12 4.04 10.17
CA PRO A 301 -46.27 3.35 10.76
C PRO A 301 -46.36 1.87 10.31
N LEU A 302 -46.78 0.98 11.21
CA LEU A 302 -46.67 -0.49 11.05
C LEU A 302 -47.44 -1.06 9.84
N ASP A 303 -48.52 -0.42 9.43
CA ASP A 303 -49.29 -0.69 8.21
C ASP A 303 -48.49 -0.29 6.96
N VAL A 304 -47.92 0.93 6.96
CA VAL A 304 -47.05 1.44 5.89
C VAL A 304 -45.77 0.61 5.76
N GLN A 305 -45.22 0.12 6.88
CA GLN A 305 -44.11 -0.85 6.86
C GLN A 305 -44.48 -2.11 6.08
N LYS A 306 -45.66 -2.69 6.33
CA LYS A 306 -46.10 -3.94 5.69
C LYS A 306 -46.37 -3.77 4.20
N ASP A 307 -47.06 -2.71 3.78
CA ASP A 307 -47.26 -2.41 2.35
C ASP A 307 -45.93 -2.09 1.64
N TYR A 308 -45.09 -1.22 2.21
CA TYR A 308 -43.85 -0.83 1.55
C TYR A 308 -42.84 -1.97 1.48
N MET A 309 -42.71 -2.78 2.52
CA MET A 309 -41.76 -3.91 2.54
C MET A 309 -42.30 -5.15 1.82
N GLY A 310 -43.62 -5.37 1.83
CA GLY A 310 -44.25 -6.59 1.33
C GLY A 310 -43.69 -7.84 2.02
N GLY A 311 -43.44 -8.91 1.26
CA GLY A 311 -42.81 -10.13 1.78
C GLY A 311 -41.46 -9.91 2.48
N SER A 312 -40.74 -8.82 2.16
CA SER A 312 -39.49 -8.46 2.87
C SER A 312 -39.70 -8.03 4.32
N PHE A 313 -40.93 -7.73 4.75
CA PHE A 313 -41.25 -7.44 6.16
C PHE A 313 -40.95 -8.65 7.06
N HIS A 314 -41.24 -9.86 6.60
CA HIS A 314 -41.19 -11.10 7.38
C HIS A 314 -39.82 -11.81 7.39
N LEU A 315 -38.88 -11.36 6.55
CA LEU A 315 -37.54 -11.92 6.46
C LEU A 315 -36.59 -11.29 7.50
N GLY A 316 -35.50 -11.98 7.87
CA GLY A 316 -34.44 -11.42 8.72
C GLY A 316 -33.61 -10.29 8.05
N GLY A 317 -32.48 -9.93 8.66
CA GLY A 317 -31.42 -9.15 8.00
C GLY A 317 -31.52 -7.61 8.02
N GLY A 318 -32.44 -7.02 8.79
CA GLY A 318 -32.47 -5.56 9.09
C GLY A 318 -32.89 -4.61 7.95
N LYS A 319 -32.42 -4.83 6.72
CA LYS A 319 -32.86 -4.15 5.47
C LYS A 319 -32.83 -2.62 5.51
N THR A 320 -31.89 -2.04 6.25
CA THR A 320 -31.74 -0.59 6.48
C THR A 320 -31.43 0.25 5.23
N GLY A 321 -31.33 -0.36 4.04
CA GLY A 321 -31.30 0.35 2.76
C GLY A 321 -32.68 0.69 2.17
N MET A 322 -33.77 0.13 2.72
CA MET A 322 -35.14 0.37 2.26
C MET A 322 -35.78 1.56 3.00
N ALA A 323 -36.49 2.42 2.26
CA ALA A 323 -37.03 3.70 2.71
C ALA A 323 -35.99 4.61 3.42
N ARG A 324 -34.70 4.48 3.07
CA ARG A 324 -33.61 5.11 3.80
C ARG A 324 -33.51 6.61 3.51
N ARG A 325 -33.69 7.43 4.55
CA ARG A 325 -33.36 8.87 4.53
C ARG A 325 -31.98 9.10 5.13
N LEU A 326 -31.25 10.03 4.53
CA LEU A 326 -29.95 10.48 5.01
C LEU A 326 -30.11 11.51 6.16
N ALA A 327 -29.01 11.91 6.78
CA ALA A 327 -28.99 12.96 7.83
C ALA A 327 -27.88 13.96 7.51
N MET A 328 -28.12 15.25 7.75
CA MET A 328 -27.12 16.30 7.48
C MET A 328 -25.82 16.07 8.27
N ASP A 329 -25.93 15.65 9.52
CA ASP A 329 -24.80 15.52 10.45
C ASP A 329 -24.16 14.12 10.49
N GLU A 330 -24.41 13.30 9.47
CA GLU A 330 -23.75 12.00 9.27
C GLU A 330 -23.04 11.94 7.90
N PRO A 331 -22.03 11.08 7.72
CA PRO A 331 -21.51 10.75 6.41
C PRO A 331 -22.56 9.98 5.61
N SER A 332 -22.68 10.25 4.31
CA SER A 332 -23.58 9.50 3.42
C SER A 332 -23.25 8.01 3.45
N LEU A 333 -24.28 7.15 3.37
CA LEU A 333 -24.08 5.75 2.96
C LEU A 333 -23.41 5.69 1.58
N THR A 334 -22.81 4.55 1.23
CA THR A 334 -22.28 4.31 -0.12
C THR A 334 -23.31 4.70 -1.18
N LEU A 335 -22.90 5.56 -2.09
CA LEU A 335 -23.69 5.96 -3.25
C LEU A 335 -23.67 4.85 -4.31
N THR A 336 -24.74 4.78 -5.09
CA THR A 336 -25.03 3.68 -6.02
C THR A 336 -25.35 4.22 -7.41
N CYS A 337 -25.19 3.40 -8.43
CA CYS A 337 -25.46 3.78 -9.83
C CYS A 337 -26.95 4.06 -10.13
N ALA A 338 -27.85 3.86 -9.15
CA ALA A 338 -29.28 4.08 -9.24
C ALA A 338 -29.82 4.61 -7.88
N PRO A 339 -29.99 5.93 -7.70
CA PRO A 339 -30.27 6.53 -6.39
C PRO A 339 -31.70 6.29 -5.87
N ALA A 340 -32.64 5.94 -6.74
CA ALA A 340 -34.06 5.74 -6.41
C ALA A 340 -34.49 4.25 -6.33
N GLN A 341 -33.57 3.29 -6.46
CA GLN A 341 -33.88 1.86 -6.40
C GLN A 341 -34.27 1.42 -4.96
N LYS A 342 -35.36 0.67 -4.81
CA LYS A 342 -36.02 0.36 -3.52
C LYS A 342 -35.12 -0.25 -2.44
N GLN A 343 -34.13 -1.06 -2.80
CA GLN A 343 -33.21 -1.72 -1.86
C GLN A 343 -32.00 -0.86 -1.46
N THR A 344 -31.72 0.20 -2.21
CA THR A 344 -30.46 0.96 -2.21
C THR A 344 -30.69 2.47 -2.19
N GLU A 345 -31.91 2.90 -1.90
CA GLU A 345 -32.33 4.30 -2.03
C GLU A 345 -31.64 5.22 -1.03
N ARG A 346 -31.49 6.48 -1.45
CA ARG A 346 -30.81 7.55 -0.70
C ARG A 346 -31.68 8.81 -0.76
N CYS A 347 -32.70 8.88 0.09
CA CYS A 347 -33.51 10.10 0.18
C CYS A 347 -32.67 11.22 0.79
N HIS A 348 -32.72 12.39 0.17
CA HIS A 348 -32.05 13.62 0.62
C HIS A 348 -32.45 13.94 2.09
N PRO A 349 -31.56 14.51 2.93
CA PRO A 349 -31.84 14.68 4.35
C PRO A 349 -33.09 15.52 4.65
N ILE A 350 -33.30 16.62 3.91
CA ILE A 350 -34.41 17.56 4.17
C ILE A 350 -35.58 17.27 3.21
N GLU A 351 -35.41 17.60 1.92
CA GLU A 351 -36.42 17.36 0.88
C GLU A 351 -36.75 15.87 0.65
N THR A 352 -37.97 15.56 0.22
CA THR A 352 -38.43 14.17 -0.06
C THR A 352 -38.18 13.78 -1.52
N ARG A 353 -36.91 13.66 -1.88
CA ARG A 353 -36.42 13.30 -3.23
C ARG A 353 -35.11 12.50 -3.15
N PRO A 354 -34.70 11.82 -4.22
CA PRO A 354 -33.30 11.45 -4.43
C PRO A 354 -32.37 12.66 -4.32
N LEU A 355 -31.10 12.38 -4.04
CA LEU A 355 -30.02 13.34 -4.24
C LEU A 355 -29.89 13.73 -5.72
N THR A 356 -29.69 15.01 -6.04
CA THR A 356 -29.42 15.48 -7.42
C THR A 356 -28.02 15.05 -7.89
N VAL A 357 -27.71 15.23 -9.18
CA VAL A 357 -26.42 14.81 -9.75
C VAL A 357 -25.24 15.56 -9.12
N ARG A 358 -25.35 16.87 -8.90
CA ARG A 358 -24.29 17.66 -8.24
C ARG A 358 -24.14 17.29 -6.75
N GLU A 359 -25.24 17.00 -6.06
CA GLU A 359 -25.18 16.47 -4.69
C GLU A 359 -24.44 15.12 -4.65
N TYR A 360 -24.74 14.22 -5.60
CA TYR A 360 -24.02 12.96 -5.79
C TYR A 360 -22.51 13.18 -6.03
N ALA A 361 -22.17 14.11 -6.92
CA ALA A 361 -20.79 14.43 -7.29
C ALA A 361 -19.99 14.99 -6.10
N ARG A 362 -20.57 15.94 -5.35
CA ARG A 362 -19.96 16.52 -4.14
C ARG A 362 -19.73 15.48 -3.04
N ILE A 363 -20.62 14.50 -2.89
CA ILE A 363 -20.44 13.40 -1.91
C ILE A 363 -19.33 12.41 -2.33
N GLN A 364 -19.01 12.34 -3.63
CA GLN A 364 -17.81 11.70 -4.17
C GLN A 364 -16.61 12.68 -4.28
N THR A 365 -16.73 13.88 -3.72
CA THR A 365 -15.71 14.95 -3.67
C THR A 365 -15.23 15.47 -5.03
N PHE A 366 -16.03 15.31 -6.09
CA PHE A 366 -15.78 16.04 -7.34
C PHE A 366 -16.04 17.55 -7.14
N PRO A 367 -15.23 18.43 -7.76
CA PRO A 367 -15.45 19.87 -7.73
C PRO A 367 -16.70 20.26 -8.56
N ASP A 368 -17.21 21.47 -8.33
CA ASP A 368 -18.49 21.94 -8.88
C ASP A 368 -18.45 22.24 -10.40
N ASP A 369 -17.26 22.48 -10.94
CA ASP A 369 -16.99 22.69 -12.36
C ASP A 369 -16.95 21.38 -13.16
N TRP A 370 -16.66 20.24 -12.52
CA TRP A 370 -16.63 18.92 -13.14
C TRP A 370 -18.01 18.49 -13.64
N GLN A 371 -18.22 18.54 -14.96
CA GLN A 371 -19.48 18.29 -15.66
C GLN A 371 -19.56 16.85 -16.16
N PHE A 372 -20.65 16.15 -15.86
CA PHE A 372 -20.86 14.75 -16.27
C PHE A 372 -21.75 14.68 -17.52
N GLU A 373 -21.29 13.94 -18.53
CA GLU A 373 -21.96 13.80 -19.81
C GLU A 373 -22.95 12.64 -19.88
N GLY A 374 -23.82 12.70 -20.89
CA GLY A 374 -24.90 11.74 -21.12
C GLY A 374 -26.15 12.01 -20.28
N ASN A 375 -27.12 11.09 -20.33
CA ASN A 375 -28.38 11.22 -19.58
C ASN A 375 -28.19 10.98 -18.07
N LEU A 376 -29.19 11.38 -17.25
CA LEU A 376 -29.18 11.22 -15.79
C LEU A 376 -28.73 9.83 -15.31
N SER A 377 -29.17 8.74 -15.96
CA SER A 377 -28.79 7.38 -15.57
C SER A 377 -27.30 7.11 -15.82
N ALA A 378 -26.75 7.60 -16.94
CA ALA A 378 -25.32 7.55 -17.22
C ALA A 378 -24.51 8.40 -16.23
N GLN A 379 -25.00 9.58 -15.85
CA GLN A 379 -24.35 10.46 -14.86
C GLN A 379 -24.32 9.82 -13.46
N TYR A 380 -25.43 9.26 -12.97
CA TYR A 380 -25.45 8.53 -11.70
C TYR A 380 -24.59 7.25 -11.74
N LYS A 381 -24.54 6.53 -12.87
CA LYS A 381 -23.63 5.38 -13.07
C LYS A 381 -22.15 5.79 -12.95
N GLN A 382 -21.76 6.85 -13.66
CA GLN A 382 -20.43 7.43 -13.63
C GLN A 382 -19.99 7.79 -12.20
N ILE A 383 -20.82 8.59 -11.50
CA ILE A 383 -20.52 9.05 -10.14
C ILE A 383 -20.55 7.88 -9.13
N GLY A 384 -21.51 6.96 -9.25
CA GLY A 384 -21.65 5.80 -8.36
C GLY A 384 -20.48 4.81 -8.43
N ASN A 385 -19.91 4.62 -9.63
CA ASN A 385 -18.73 3.76 -9.84
C ASN A 385 -17.43 4.39 -9.29
N ALA A 386 -17.24 5.70 -9.49
CA ALA A 386 -15.99 6.41 -9.25
C ALA A 386 -15.31 6.15 -7.89
N VAL A 387 -13.97 6.27 -7.86
CA VAL A 387 -13.22 6.49 -6.62
C VAL A 387 -13.52 7.93 -6.15
N PRO A 388 -13.72 8.19 -4.84
CA PRO A 388 -13.85 9.56 -4.36
C PRO A 388 -12.55 10.34 -4.57
N VAL A 389 -12.65 11.54 -5.14
CA VAL A 389 -11.49 12.35 -5.55
C VAL A 389 -10.53 12.63 -4.38
N ASN A 390 -11.03 13.01 -3.19
CA ASN A 390 -10.16 13.28 -2.03
C ASN A 390 -9.45 12.02 -1.49
N LEU A 391 -10.03 10.83 -1.67
CA LEU A 391 -9.37 9.56 -1.33
C LEU A 391 -8.27 9.23 -2.35
N ALA A 392 -8.55 9.43 -3.64
CA ALA A 392 -7.57 9.28 -4.71
C ALA A 392 -6.41 10.28 -4.56
N TYR A 393 -6.70 11.53 -4.22
CA TYR A 393 -5.71 12.59 -3.97
C TYR A 393 -4.83 12.30 -2.74
N ALA A 394 -5.40 11.84 -1.62
CA ALA A 394 -4.60 11.41 -0.47
C ALA A 394 -3.64 10.28 -0.84
N LEU A 395 -4.11 9.27 -1.57
CA LEU A 395 -3.26 8.17 -2.04
C LEU A 395 -2.23 8.63 -3.09
N GLY A 396 -2.60 9.60 -3.94
CA GLY A 396 -1.71 10.28 -4.88
C GLY A 396 -0.53 10.95 -4.17
N ARG A 397 -0.77 11.77 -3.15
CA ARG A 397 0.30 12.41 -2.33
C ARG A 397 1.27 11.38 -1.73
N SER A 398 0.75 10.23 -1.30
CA SER A 398 1.57 9.11 -0.81
C SER A 398 2.42 8.43 -1.89
N LEU A 399 1.92 8.37 -3.13
CA LEU A 399 2.68 7.87 -4.28
C LEU A 399 3.72 8.90 -4.73
N ILE A 400 3.40 10.20 -4.76
CA ILE A 400 4.36 11.27 -5.09
C ILE A 400 5.55 11.26 -4.12
N ARG A 401 5.29 11.09 -2.81
CA ARG A 401 6.34 10.86 -1.81
C ARG A 401 7.24 9.67 -2.15
N LEU A 402 6.66 8.55 -2.58
CA LEU A 402 7.42 7.37 -3.02
C LEU A 402 8.25 7.69 -4.27
N PHE A 403 7.69 8.39 -5.25
CA PHE A 403 8.38 8.76 -6.48
C PHE A 403 9.53 9.76 -6.26
N ASN A 404 9.36 10.71 -5.34
CA ASN A 404 10.44 11.59 -4.88
C ASN A 404 11.59 10.74 -4.30
N GLN A 405 11.29 9.80 -3.39
CA GLN A 405 12.30 8.90 -2.80
C GLN A 405 13.01 8.04 -3.86
N ILE A 406 12.30 7.54 -4.88
CA ILE A 406 12.89 6.78 -5.98
C ILE A 406 13.91 7.65 -6.73
N ASP A 407 13.55 8.87 -7.10
CA ASP A 407 14.44 9.74 -7.87
C ASP A 407 15.60 10.30 -7.02
N GLU A 408 15.41 10.57 -5.73
CA GLU A 408 16.47 10.91 -4.77
C GLU A 408 17.56 9.84 -4.70
N GLN A 409 17.17 8.56 -4.61
CA GLN A 409 18.14 7.44 -4.64
C GLN A 409 18.89 7.35 -5.98
N ASN A 410 18.20 7.53 -7.11
CA ASN A 410 18.86 7.59 -8.42
C ASN A 410 19.86 8.77 -8.51
N HIS A 411 19.56 9.91 -7.88
CA HIS A 411 20.48 11.05 -7.82
C HIS A 411 21.72 10.76 -6.97
N GLU A 412 21.57 10.16 -5.77
CA GLU A 412 22.73 9.75 -4.95
C GLU A 412 23.65 8.76 -5.69
N GLU A 413 23.09 7.78 -6.39
CA GLU A 413 23.89 6.83 -7.17
C GLU A 413 24.57 7.49 -8.38
N SER A 414 23.86 8.35 -9.12
CA SER A 414 24.46 9.08 -10.26
C SER A 414 25.60 10.01 -9.85
N GLN A 415 25.49 10.73 -8.73
CA GLN A 415 26.57 11.57 -8.20
C GLN A 415 27.76 10.74 -7.71
N PHE A 416 27.52 9.56 -7.15
CA PHE A 416 28.57 8.64 -6.76
C PHE A 416 29.31 8.06 -7.99
N GLU A 417 28.60 7.66 -9.04
CA GLU A 417 29.21 7.23 -10.31
C GLU A 417 29.98 8.36 -11.00
N GLU A 418 29.46 9.59 -11.03
CA GLU A 418 30.14 10.78 -11.56
C GLU A 418 31.44 11.08 -10.77
N ALA A 419 31.39 11.09 -9.44
CA ALA A 419 32.58 11.28 -8.60
C ALA A 419 33.62 10.16 -8.80
N PHE A 420 33.16 8.91 -9.00
CA PHE A 420 34.03 7.77 -9.32
C PHE A 420 34.59 7.84 -10.75
N ARG A 421 33.84 8.41 -11.71
CA ARG A 421 34.32 8.70 -13.07
C ARG A 421 35.39 9.78 -13.07
N ILE A 422 35.22 10.83 -12.26
CA ILE A 422 36.19 11.91 -12.09
C ILE A 422 37.48 11.36 -11.45
N SER A 423 37.39 10.54 -10.41
CA SER A 423 38.58 9.95 -9.76
C SER A 423 39.35 8.97 -10.67
N ARG A 424 38.68 8.29 -11.61
CA ARG A 424 39.32 7.46 -12.64
C ARG A 424 40.17 8.25 -13.65
N ASN A 425 39.98 9.56 -13.79
CA ASN A 425 40.71 10.40 -14.75
C ASN A 425 42.01 11.01 -14.19
N MET A 426 42.34 10.75 -12.92
CA MET A 426 43.67 11.04 -12.36
C MET A 426 44.52 9.75 -12.35
N LEU A 427 45.70 9.77 -12.98
CA LEU A 427 46.58 8.59 -13.05
C LEU A 427 47.23 8.28 -11.68
N PRO A 428 47.06 7.06 -11.13
CA PRO A 428 47.57 6.71 -9.81
C PRO A 428 48.93 5.97 -9.86
N PRO A 429 49.75 6.03 -8.79
CA PRO A 429 50.89 5.14 -8.61
C PRO A 429 50.43 3.70 -8.28
N GLN A 430 50.55 2.81 -9.27
CA GLN A 430 50.60 1.34 -9.19
C GLN A 430 49.88 0.61 -8.04
N LEU A 431 48.72 0.03 -8.36
CA LEU A 431 48.36 -1.35 -7.99
C LEU A 431 47.21 -1.82 -8.90
N PHE A 432 47.41 -2.92 -9.63
CA PHE A 432 46.41 -3.52 -10.53
C PHE A 432 45.78 -4.78 -9.92
N PRO A 433 44.45 -4.83 -9.73
CA PRO A 433 43.72 -6.07 -9.44
C PRO A 433 42.82 -6.54 -10.61
N VAL A 434 42.55 -7.85 -10.63
CA VAL A 434 41.88 -8.66 -11.67
C VAL A 434 40.52 -8.13 -12.18
N ASP A 435 40.26 -8.33 -13.47
CA ASP A 435 38.96 -8.05 -14.13
C ASP A 435 37.83 -8.99 -13.66
N LEU A 436 36.88 -8.43 -12.91
CA LEU A 436 35.68 -9.12 -12.41
C LEU A 436 34.59 -9.35 -13.49
N LEU A 437 34.61 -8.64 -14.62
CA LEU A 437 33.55 -8.72 -15.64
C LEU A 437 33.55 -10.07 -16.38
N ALA A 438 34.70 -10.72 -16.52
CA ALA A 438 34.81 -12.09 -17.02
C ALA A 438 34.11 -13.11 -16.09
N VAL A 439 34.09 -12.85 -14.78
CA VAL A 439 33.62 -13.79 -13.75
C VAL A 439 32.07 -13.83 -13.67
N GLN A 440 31.36 -12.76 -14.06
CA GLN A 440 29.88 -12.68 -14.04
C GLN A 440 29.21 -12.73 -15.43
N LYS A 441 29.94 -12.74 -16.54
CA LYS A 441 29.32 -13.16 -17.83
C LYS A 441 28.81 -14.61 -17.81
N LYS A 442 29.09 -15.32 -16.71
CA LYS A 442 28.60 -16.66 -16.34
C LYS A 442 27.71 -16.67 -15.08
N PHE A 443 27.49 -15.53 -14.41
CA PHE A 443 26.88 -15.37 -13.06
C PHE A 443 25.55 -16.20 -12.92
N PRO A 444 25.49 -17.37 -12.21
CA PRO A 444 24.25 -18.18 -12.16
C PRO A 444 23.58 -18.28 -10.79
N GLU A 445 24.33 -18.26 -9.68
CA GLU A 445 23.87 -18.53 -8.30
C GLU A 445 24.30 -17.41 -7.34
N GLY A 446 24.30 -16.17 -7.85
CA GLY A 446 24.49 -14.94 -7.08
C GLY A 446 25.93 -14.46 -6.87
N VAL A 447 26.02 -13.16 -6.60
CA VAL A 447 27.20 -12.41 -6.12
C VAL A 447 26.72 -11.37 -5.12
N ILE A 448 27.65 -10.87 -4.30
CA ILE A 448 27.40 -10.02 -3.15
C ILE A 448 26.86 -8.65 -3.57
N SER A 449 25.57 -8.41 -3.33
CA SER A 449 24.87 -7.14 -3.56
C SER A 449 25.16 -6.05 -2.51
N ASN A 450 26.37 -6.00 -1.94
CA ASN A 450 26.66 -5.19 -0.75
C ASN A 450 28.06 -4.55 -0.76
N ARG A 451 28.11 -3.25 -0.46
CA ARG A 451 29.33 -2.43 -0.38
C ARG A 451 30.28 -2.92 0.74
N PHE A 452 31.57 -2.64 0.57
CA PHE A 452 32.66 -2.92 1.53
C PHE A 452 32.36 -2.36 2.94
N ILE A 453 32.66 -3.13 3.98
CA ILE A 453 32.57 -2.66 5.37
C ILE A 453 33.87 -1.95 5.74
N LYS A 454 33.80 -0.62 5.98
CA LYS A 454 34.89 0.14 6.62
C LYS A 454 35.03 -0.22 8.10
N ASP A 455 36.25 -0.02 8.62
CA ASP A 455 36.65 -0.34 10.00
C ASP A 455 35.65 0.20 11.03
N ARG A 456 35.39 -0.59 12.08
CA ARG A 456 34.40 -0.30 13.13
C ARG A 456 35.13 -0.10 14.45
N ASN A 457 35.01 1.10 15.03
CA ASN A 457 35.58 1.42 16.34
C ASN A 457 35.14 0.39 17.39
N HIS A 458 36.08 -0.09 18.19
CA HIS A 458 35.88 -1.16 19.16
C HIS A 458 35.30 -0.66 20.51
N GLU A 459 34.77 0.57 20.54
CA GLU A 459 34.55 1.36 21.77
C GLU A 459 33.22 1.06 22.49
N THR A 460 32.47 0.04 22.05
CA THR A 460 31.29 -0.47 22.77
C THR A 460 31.68 -1.64 23.69
N THR A 461 31.75 -1.39 25.00
CA THR A 461 32.00 -2.42 26.03
C THR A 461 30.81 -3.36 26.27
N SER A 462 29.62 -3.03 25.76
CA SER A 462 28.44 -3.88 25.78
C SER A 462 28.31 -4.73 24.51
N LEU A 463 27.81 -5.96 24.68
CA LEU A 463 27.49 -6.87 23.58
C LEU A 463 26.10 -6.56 23.03
N ASP A 464 25.97 -6.34 21.72
CA ASP A 464 24.65 -6.12 21.09
C ASP A 464 24.10 -7.42 20.49
N GLU A 465 23.33 -8.14 21.30
CA GLU A 465 22.70 -9.41 20.92
C GLU A 465 21.68 -9.29 19.77
N SER A 466 21.25 -8.08 19.40
CA SER A 466 20.33 -7.85 18.28
C SER A 466 21.00 -7.92 16.90
N LYS A 467 22.33 -7.85 16.84
CA LYS A 467 23.09 -7.80 15.58
C LYS A 467 23.31 -9.18 14.97
N ASN A 468 23.52 -9.19 13.65
CA ASN A 468 23.73 -10.41 12.91
C ASN A 468 25.14 -10.98 13.12
N VAL A 469 25.20 -12.29 13.32
CA VAL A 469 26.41 -13.09 13.42
C VAL A 469 26.49 -14.06 12.24
N LEU A 470 27.66 -14.11 11.59
CA LEU A 470 28.00 -15.14 10.61
C LEU A 470 28.68 -16.30 11.33
N ILE A 471 28.00 -17.43 11.45
CA ILE A 471 28.62 -18.70 11.82
C ILE A 471 29.12 -19.36 10.54
N SER A 472 30.40 -19.73 10.45
CA SER A 472 30.95 -20.44 9.28
C SER A 472 31.86 -21.59 9.68
N LEU A 473 31.81 -22.71 8.95
CA LEU A 473 32.78 -23.79 9.08
C LEU A 473 34.21 -23.28 8.79
N VAL A 474 35.12 -23.61 9.69
CA VAL A 474 36.57 -23.41 9.54
C VAL A 474 37.24 -24.79 9.36
N THR A 475 38.21 -24.87 8.45
CA THR A 475 39.04 -26.07 8.22
C THR A 475 40.19 -26.11 9.23
N ASN A 476 40.69 -27.31 9.58
CA ASN A 476 41.73 -27.47 10.61
C ASN A 476 43.00 -26.64 10.32
N GLU A 477 43.37 -26.48 9.05
CA GLU A 477 44.46 -25.63 8.56
C GLU A 477 44.34 -24.16 9.00
N ASN A 478 43.10 -23.67 9.17
CA ASN A 478 42.79 -22.29 9.51
C ASN A 478 42.46 -22.11 11.01
N ILE A 479 42.70 -23.09 11.89
CA ILE A 479 42.41 -22.95 13.33
C ILE A 479 43.47 -22.11 14.04
N ALA A 480 44.77 -22.31 13.77
CA ALA A 480 45.85 -21.61 14.48
C ALA A 480 45.80 -20.07 14.40
N PRO A 481 45.37 -19.43 13.28
CA PRO A 481 45.15 -17.98 13.23
C PRO A 481 44.11 -17.42 14.22
N PHE A 482 43.26 -18.25 14.84
CA PHE A 482 42.31 -17.78 15.85
C PHE A 482 42.94 -17.62 17.24
N ASP A 483 44.09 -18.27 17.49
CA ASP A 483 44.82 -18.19 18.76
C ASP A 483 45.55 -16.84 18.93
N SER A 484 45.77 -16.07 17.84
CA SER A 484 46.40 -14.74 17.88
C SER A 484 45.45 -13.58 18.26
N GLN A 485 44.16 -13.87 18.54
CA GLN A 485 43.11 -12.95 18.99
C GLN A 485 42.77 -11.75 18.08
N SER A 486 43.59 -11.42 17.09
CA SER A 486 43.23 -10.64 15.91
C SER A 486 43.69 -11.39 14.67
N ALA A 487 42.80 -11.51 13.68
CA ALA A 487 42.96 -12.44 12.56
C ALA A 487 42.38 -11.89 11.26
N LYS A 488 42.99 -12.25 10.12
CA LYS A 488 42.40 -12.09 8.79
C LYS A 488 41.91 -13.46 8.34
N VAL A 489 40.60 -13.63 8.24
CA VAL A 489 39.92 -14.93 8.05
C VAL A 489 39.22 -14.95 6.70
N TYR A 490 39.45 -16.02 5.95
CA TYR A 490 39.02 -16.16 4.55
C TYR A 490 37.89 -17.18 4.47
N TYR A 491 36.82 -16.86 3.73
CA TYR A 491 35.76 -17.82 3.44
C TYR A 491 36.23 -18.81 2.37
N THR A 492 36.37 -20.09 2.73
CA THR A 492 36.98 -21.14 1.90
C THR A 492 35.99 -21.88 0.99
N GLY A 493 34.71 -21.47 0.95
CA GLY A 493 33.70 -22.07 0.06
C GLY A 493 33.98 -21.85 -1.43
N LYS A 494 33.57 -22.81 -2.27
CA LYS A 494 33.79 -22.80 -3.75
C LYS A 494 32.73 -22.03 -4.56
N LYS A 495 31.73 -21.44 -3.90
CA LYS A 495 30.71 -20.56 -4.49
C LYS A 495 30.47 -19.41 -3.51
N PHE A 496 30.11 -18.23 -4.02
CA PHE A 496 29.61 -17.14 -3.18
C PHE A 496 28.24 -17.53 -2.56
N PRO A 497 27.98 -17.17 -1.30
CA PRO A 497 26.66 -17.32 -0.70
C PRO A 497 25.75 -16.16 -1.13
N SER A 498 24.75 -16.46 -1.97
CA SER A 498 23.76 -15.48 -2.46
C SER A 498 22.87 -14.85 -1.38
N THR A 499 22.79 -15.45 -0.19
CA THR A 499 21.91 -15.01 0.91
C THR A 499 22.54 -13.96 1.83
N VAL A 500 23.88 -13.89 1.92
CA VAL A 500 24.56 -13.13 2.99
C VAL A 500 24.75 -11.66 2.61
N LYS A 501 23.92 -10.78 3.19
CA LYS A 501 24.06 -9.32 2.99
C LYS A 501 25.18 -8.76 3.89
N LEU A 502 26.39 -8.58 3.34
CA LEU A 502 27.61 -8.21 4.09
C LEU A 502 27.42 -7.01 5.03
N ASN A 503 26.79 -5.94 4.56
CA ASN A 503 26.58 -4.71 5.35
C ASN A 503 25.79 -4.96 6.66
N LYS A 504 24.93 -5.99 6.69
CA LYS A 504 24.15 -6.39 7.87
C LYS A 504 24.94 -7.23 8.86
N LEU A 505 26.08 -7.80 8.48
CA LEU A 505 26.93 -8.57 9.39
C LEU A 505 27.58 -7.67 10.45
N TYR A 506 27.81 -8.23 11.64
CA TYR A 506 28.46 -7.55 12.75
C TYR A 506 29.48 -8.44 13.46
N TYR A 507 29.09 -9.68 13.75
CA TYR A 507 29.96 -10.65 14.42
C TYR A 507 30.28 -11.85 13.53
N PHE A 508 31.38 -12.53 13.83
CA PHE A 508 31.79 -13.80 13.24
C PHE A 508 31.99 -14.85 14.34
N MET A 509 31.61 -16.11 14.06
CA MET A 509 31.89 -17.24 14.93
C MET A 509 32.45 -18.42 14.13
N PRO A 510 33.67 -18.91 14.42
CA PRO A 510 34.21 -20.11 13.80
C PRO A 510 33.44 -21.36 14.29
N TYR A 511 32.92 -22.14 13.35
CA TYR A 511 32.38 -23.47 13.60
C TYR A 511 33.44 -24.52 13.28
N THR A 512 33.80 -25.34 14.25
CA THR A 512 34.76 -26.45 14.08
C THR A 512 33.99 -27.76 13.87
N LYS A 513 34.22 -28.46 12.76
CA LYS A 513 33.50 -29.69 12.41
C LYS A 513 33.60 -30.74 13.52
N GLY A 514 32.45 -31.23 13.98
CA GLY A 514 32.36 -32.23 15.06
C GLY A 514 32.54 -31.67 16.48
N LYS A 515 32.79 -30.36 16.64
CA LYS A 515 32.83 -29.68 17.95
C LYS A 515 31.68 -28.66 18.09
N GLY A 516 31.54 -27.73 17.14
CA GLY A 516 30.55 -26.64 17.19
C GLY A 516 31.19 -25.25 17.17
N ILE A 517 30.54 -24.26 17.78
CA ILE A 517 31.04 -22.89 17.99
C ILE A 517 31.47 -22.68 19.45
N ARG A 518 32.35 -21.71 19.73
CA ARG A 518 32.78 -21.36 21.11
C ARG A 518 33.00 -19.87 21.33
N ASP A 519 33.67 -19.23 20.37
CA ASP A 519 34.25 -17.89 20.51
C ASP A 519 33.60 -16.88 19.56
N LEU A 520 33.55 -15.62 19.97
CA LEU A 520 32.93 -14.51 19.22
C LEU A 520 33.97 -13.47 18.81
N TYR A 521 33.90 -13.05 17.54
CA TYR A 521 34.76 -12.04 16.95
C TYR A 521 33.91 -10.91 16.35
N LEU A 522 34.41 -9.67 16.42
CA LEU A 522 33.86 -8.50 15.74
C LEU A 522 34.39 -8.49 14.29
N ILE A 523 33.51 -8.28 13.31
CA ILE A 523 33.93 -8.03 11.92
C ILE A 523 34.24 -6.54 11.80
N LYS A 524 35.53 -6.21 11.68
CA LYS A 524 35.99 -4.83 11.46
C LYS A 524 35.86 -4.43 10.00
N ALA A 525 36.34 -5.29 9.09
CA ALA A 525 36.20 -5.08 7.65
C ALA A 525 35.81 -6.38 6.94
N ALA A 526 35.14 -6.24 5.80
CA ALA A 526 34.78 -7.34 4.91
C ALA A 526 34.98 -6.90 3.45
N ARG A 527 35.87 -7.60 2.74
CA ARG A 527 36.27 -7.29 1.36
C ARG A 527 36.40 -8.53 0.49
N VAL A 528 36.55 -8.31 -0.81
CA VAL A 528 37.14 -9.30 -1.72
C VAL A 528 38.67 -9.22 -1.61
N GLY A 529 39.33 -10.35 -1.78
CA GLY A 529 40.79 -10.52 -1.76
C GLY A 529 41.17 -11.86 -2.40
N THR A 530 42.41 -12.31 -2.22
CA THR A 530 42.90 -13.57 -2.81
C THR A 530 43.41 -14.52 -1.73
N LYS A 531 43.37 -15.84 -1.97
CA LYS A 531 43.89 -16.84 -1.02
C LYS A 531 45.40 -16.70 -0.80
N HIS A 532 46.12 -16.13 -1.77
CA HIS A 532 47.56 -15.92 -1.69
C HIS A 532 47.97 -14.98 -0.54
N GLU A 533 47.10 -14.02 -0.16
CA GLU A 533 47.35 -13.03 0.91
C GLU A 533 47.72 -13.62 2.29
N VAL A 534 47.36 -14.88 2.55
CA VAL A 534 47.73 -15.61 3.80
C VAL A 534 48.42 -16.95 3.52
N ASN A 535 48.37 -17.46 2.29
CA ASN A 535 49.12 -18.65 1.90
C ASN A 535 49.84 -18.41 0.58
N LEU A 536 51.13 -18.06 0.65
CA LEU A 536 52.02 -17.78 -0.49
C LEU A 536 52.22 -18.98 -1.45
N LYS A 537 51.65 -20.16 -1.15
CA LYS A 537 51.61 -21.33 -2.05
C LYS A 537 50.22 -21.54 -2.70
N ALA A 538 49.30 -20.59 -2.55
CA ALA A 538 48.01 -20.59 -3.21
C ALA A 538 48.03 -19.77 -4.52
N ASP A 539 47.10 -20.09 -5.42
CA ASP A 539 46.86 -19.34 -6.65
C ASP A 539 46.44 -17.89 -6.33
N GLU A 540 47.13 -16.93 -6.94
CA GLU A 540 46.84 -15.49 -6.84
C GLU A 540 45.46 -15.13 -7.42
N ASN A 541 44.92 -15.98 -8.31
CA ASN A 541 43.59 -15.83 -8.91
C ASN A 541 42.48 -16.53 -8.11
N ASP A 542 42.80 -17.21 -6.99
CA ASP A 542 41.81 -17.82 -6.11
C ASP A 542 41.13 -16.74 -5.23
N VAL A 543 40.22 -15.98 -5.84
CA VAL A 543 39.49 -14.86 -5.26
C VAL A 543 38.51 -15.31 -4.16
N ARG A 544 38.55 -14.65 -2.99
CA ARG A 544 37.80 -15.00 -1.77
C ARG A 544 37.17 -13.78 -1.10
N LEU A 545 36.18 -14.06 -0.24
CA LEU A 545 35.79 -13.15 0.82
C LEU A 545 36.85 -13.16 1.93
N VAL A 546 37.26 -11.97 2.37
CA VAL A 546 38.19 -11.75 3.47
C VAL A 546 37.50 -10.92 4.55
N PHE A 547 37.49 -11.45 5.77
CA PHE A 547 37.04 -10.74 6.96
C PHE A 547 38.24 -10.39 7.83
N GLU A 548 38.37 -9.13 8.21
CA GLU A 548 39.37 -8.70 9.18
C GLU A 548 38.66 -8.59 10.54
N ILE A 549 39.05 -9.46 11.48
CA ILE A 549 38.28 -9.73 12.70
C ILE A 549 39.12 -9.59 13.97
N VAL A 550 38.48 -9.19 15.07
CA VAL A 550 39.09 -9.06 16.41
C VAL A 550 38.26 -9.86 17.42
N PHE A 551 38.93 -10.59 18.31
CA PHE A 551 38.28 -11.35 19.38
C PHE A 551 37.54 -10.44 20.36
N VAL A 552 36.28 -10.76 20.65
CA VAL A 552 35.46 -10.02 21.62
C VAL A 552 35.42 -10.76 22.95
N LYS A 553 35.05 -12.05 22.91
CA LYS A 553 34.96 -12.93 24.08
C LYS A 553 34.76 -14.38 23.67
N GLN A 554 35.12 -15.30 24.57
CA GLN A 554 34.54 -16.64 24.60
C GLN A 554 33.08 -16.53 25.04
N LEU A 555 32.14 -17.18 24.32
CA LEU A 555 30.72 -17.19 24.70
C LEU A 555 30.31 -18.47 25.45
N PHE A 556 30.96 -19.59 25.16
CA PHE A 556 30.63 -20.89 25.75
C PHE A 556 31.88 -21.56 26.33
N SER A 557 31.79 -22.15 27.52
CA SER A 557 32.90 -22.85 28.18
C SER A 557 33.36 -24.11 27.41
N GLN A 558 32.41 -24.77 26.75
CA GLN A 558 32.63 -25.88 25.81
C GLN A 558 32.07 -25.50 24.43
N TYR A 559 32.42 -26.25 23.39
CA TYR A 559 31.86 -26.01 22.05
C TYR A 559 30.37 -26.36 21.99
N LYS A 560 29.53 -25.43 21.54
CA LYS A 560 28.08 -25.58 21.37
C LYS A 560 27.76 -26.05 19.93
N PRO A 561 27.10 -27.20 19.72
CA PRO A 561 26.69 -27.63 18.39
C PRO A 561 25.56 -26.75 17.85
N VAL A 562 25.64 -26.39 16.56
CA VAL A 562 24.62 -25.59 15.85
C VAL A 562 24.35 -26.21 14.48
N LYS A 563 23.07 -26.28 14.08
CA LYS A 563 22.65 -26.83 12.79
C LYS A 563 22.82 -25.79 11.68
N LEU A 564 23.90 -25.89 10.92
CA LEU A 564 24.14 -25.07 9.72
C LEU A 564 23.16 -25.43 8.59
N GLN A 565 22.78 -24.46 7.76
CA GLN A 565 21.91 -24.71 6.61
C GLN A 565 22.69 -25.24 5.39
N ILE A 566 22.01 -25.95 4.50
CA ILE A 566 22.63 -26.97 3.63
C ILE A 566 22.99 -26.40 2.25
N TRP A 567 24.03 -25.57 2.16
CA TRP A 567 24.90 -25.45 0.95
C TRP A 567 26.38 -25.17 1.30
N ARG A 568 26.90 -25.82 2.35
CA ARG A 568 28.32 -25.84 2.78
C ARG A 568 29.00 -24.47 2.97
N THR A 569 29.09 -23.93 4.19
CA THR A 569 28.61 -24.42 5.49
C THR A 569 28.61 -23.21 6.43
N PHE A 570 27.51 -22.48 6.47
CA PHE A 570 27.38 -21.26 7.27
C PHE A 570 25.91 -21.04 7.67
N THR A 571 25.68 -20.04 8.51
CA THR A 571 24.37 -19.39 8.68
C THR A 571 24.59 -17.95 9.12
N ASP A 572 23.83 -17.03 8.55
CA ASP A 572 23.55 -15.72 9.09
C ASP A 572 22.28 -15.78 9.96
N THR A 573 22.33 -15.14 11.13
CA THR A 573 21.25 -15.10 12.13
C THR A 573 21.56 -14.01 13.18
N ILE A 574 20.64 -13.68 14.07
CA ILE A 574 20.92 -12.73 15.18
C ILE A 574 21.64 -13.42 16.34
N LEU A 575 22.56 -12.71 16.99
CA LEU A 575 23.42 -13.26 18.05
C LEU A 575 22.60 -13.83 19.24
N LYS A 576 21.49 -13.17 19.58
CA LYS A 576 20.52 -13.62 20.58
C LYS A 576 20.01 -15.05 20.37
N ASP A 577 19.72 -15.44 19.14
CA ASP A 577 19.18 -16.78 18.83
C ASP A 577 20.28 -17.86 18.92
N VAL A 578 21.54 -17.48 18.71
CA VAL A 578 22.72 -18.34 18.88
C VAL A 578 23.05 -18.54 20.36
N MET A 579 22.93 -17.49 21.16
CA MET A 579 23.08 -17.55 22.62
C MET A 579 21.94 -18.38 23.25
N GLY A 580 20.71 -18.14 22.81
CA GLY A 580 19.49 -18.72 23.36
C GLY A 580 18.80 -17.76 24.33
N ARG A 581 17.51 -17.97 24.60
CA ARG A 581 16.84 -17.24 25.68
C ARG A 581 17.42 -17.67 27.02
N PRO A 582 17.59 -16.77 28.00
CA PRO A 582 17.60 -17.17 29.40
C PRO A 582 16.26 -17.86 29.70
N ASP A 583 16.28 -19.04 30.32
CA ASP A 583 15.06 -19.73 30.74
C ASP A 583 14.42 -19.00 31.92
N SER A 584 13.56 -18.03 31.61
CA SER A 584 12.78 -17.27 32.59
C SER A 584 11.63 -18.10 33.16
N LYS A 585 11.96 -19.22 33.82
CA LYS A 585 11.11 -20.02 34.72
C LYS A 585 11.93 -21.07 35.50
N MET A 586 12.57 -20.61 36.57
CA MET A 586 12.41 -21.24 37.89
C MET A 586 11.46 -20.34 38.70
#